data_AF-A0A661SNX7-F1
#
_entry.id   AF-A0A661SNX7-F1
#
_cell.length_a   1.000
_cell.length_b   1.000
_cell.length_c   1.000
_cell.angle_alpha   90.00
_cell.angle_beta   90.00
_cell.angle_gamma   90.00
#
_symmetry.space_group_name_H-M   'P 1'
#
loop_
_entity.id
_entity.type
_entity.pdbx_description
1 polymer ?
#
loop_
_entity_poly.entity_id
_entity_poly.type
_entity_poly.pdbx_seq_one_letter_code
_entity_poly.pdbx_strand_id
1 'polypeptide(L)'
;MLRKLIFSGVFFFVATAGVFADQAAWIEKSEAYKAAEMINPGAVLRRYCPPCGDTVWTDVTIRQIKVKKTDTQSYQVFINEKGIDLAYTYIEKNGKWMNLAMLLGLKVSDVPEFLSDQKTSAPGNTGHPTDQFLEKCMAKDSTTLGMTDCVNKAYQRWDDELNKVYKQLRSVLNPDQKKSLKNAQLKWIKYRDSEFVLIENIYASFQGSMFTPMRAGDRMEIVKKRTLEI
;
A
#
# COMPACT_ATOMS: atom_id res chain seq x y z
N MET A 1 -46.20 23.84 38.71
CA MET A 1 -45.58 24.69 37.66
C MET A 1 -44.28 24.03 37.22
N LEU A 2 -44.17 23.76 35.93
CA LEU A 2 -43.07 23.04 35.28
C LEU A 2 -41.93 24.02 34.97
N ARG A 3 -40.70 23.74 35.40
CA ARG A 3 -39.50 24.38 34.83
C ARG A 3 -38.49 23.29 34.46
N LYS A 4 -38.40 23.05 33.15
CA LYS A 4 -37.36 22.24 32.50
C LYS A 4 -36.04 22.98 32.62
N LEU A 5 -35.01 22.35 33.20
CA LEU A 5 -33.62 22.77 33.06
C LEU A 5 -32.98 21.95 31.96
N ILE A 6 -32.45 22.66 30.97
CA ILE A 6 -31.86 22.17 29.74
C ILE A 6 -30.52 21.51 30.08
N PHE A 7 -30.39 20.21 29.80
CA PHE A 7 -29.09 19.53 29.79
C PHE A 7 -28.29 20.07 28.60
N SER A 8 -27.35 20.96 28.88
CA SER A 8 -26.31 21.34 27.92
C SER A 8 -25.34 20.17 27.83
N GLY A 9 -25.53 19.33 26.79
CA GLY A 9 -24.62 18.24 26.48
C GLY A 9 -23.28 18.81 26.01
N VAL A 10 -22.29 18.82 26.90
CA VAL A 10 -20.89 18.99 26.50
C VAL A 10 -20.50 17.75 25.72
N PHE A 11 -20.52 17.86 24.39
CA PHE A 11 -19.95 16.85 23.51
C PHE A 11 -18.43 16.88 23.72
N PHE A 12 -17.92 15.97 24.55
CA PHE A 12 -16.51 15.66 24.59
C PHE A 12 -16.15 15.01 23.25
N PHE A 13 -15.67 15.83 22.31
CA PHE A 13 -14.97 15.35 21.12
C PHE A 13 -13.63 14.77 21.62
N VAL A 14 -13.63 13.49 21.98
CA VAL A 14 -12.38 12.75 22.13
C VAL A 14 -11.86 12.52 20.72
N ALA A 15 -10.89 13.33 20.30
CA ALA A 15 -10.11 13.04 19.11
C ALA A 15 -9.29 11.77 19.36
N THR A 16 -9.81 10.62 18.92
CA THR A 16 -9.10 9.34 18.98
C THR A 16 -8.01 9.30 17.91
N ALA A 17 -6.90 10.01 18.13
CA ALA A 17 -5.73 9.97 17.26
C ALA A 17 -4.78 8.78 17.59
N GLY A 18 -5.18 7.82 18.42
CA GLY A 18 -4.25 6.90 19.08
C GLY A 18 -4.32 5.41 18.76
N VAL A 19 -5.29 4.90 17.99
CA VAL A 19 -5.47 3.42 17.91
C VAL A 19 -4.54 2.74 16.90
N PHE A 20 -3.98 3.49 15.94
CA PHE A 20 -3.15 2.91 14.88
C PHE A 20 -1.64 3.14 15.07
N ALA A 21 -1.18 3.93 16.03
CA ALA A 21 0.22 4.38 16.05
C ALA A 21 1.22 3.39 16.68
N ASP A 22 0.75 2.43 17.49
CA ASP A 22 1.61 1.55 18.31
C ASP A 22 1.16 0.07 18.21
N GLN A 23 1.26 -0.53 17.02
CA GLN A 23 0.86 -1.94 16.82
C GLN A 23 1.85 -2.92 17.45
N ALA A 24 3.14 -2.58 17.46
CA ALA A 24 4.20 -3.41 18.03
C ALA A 24 5.34 -2.56 18.62
N ALA A 25 5.00 -1.44 19.27
CA ALA A 25 5.96 -0.57 19.96
C ALA A 25 6.36 -1.08 21.36
N TRP A 26 5.44 -1.75 22.06
CA TRP A 26 5.64 -2.35 23.38
C TRP A 26 5.38 -3.85 23.30
N ILE A 27 6.43 -4.65 23.45
CA ILE A 27 6.44 -6.08 23.17
C ILE A 27 7.05 -6.87 24.34
N GLU A 28 6.96 -8.20 24.29
CA GLU A 28 7.55 -9.05 25.32
C GLU A 28 9.08 -8.96 25.32
N LYS A 29 9.68 -9.26 26.47
CA LYS A 29 11.15 -9.23 26.61
C LYS A 29 11.83 -10.05 25.52
N SER A 30 11.42 -11.30 25.37
CA SER A 30 12.02 -12.24 24.41
C SER A 30 11.92 -11.74 22.97
N GLU A 31 10.81 -11.10 22.61
CA GLU A 31 10.56 -10.52 21.29
C GLU A 31 11.46 -9.31 21.05
N ALA A 32 11.60 -8.42 22.04
CA ALA A 32 12.48 -7.26 21.94
C ALA A 32 13.95 -7.62 21.75
N TYR A 33 14.45 -8.63 22.47
CA TYR A 33 15.82 -9.10 22.29
C TYR A 33 16.02 -9.80 20.95
N LYS A 34 15.08 -10.66 20.51
CA LYS A 34 15.13 -11.26 19.16
C LYS A 34 15.10 -10.21 18.06
N ALA A 35 14.26 -9.18 18.20
CA ALA A 35 14.20 -8.06 17.26
C ALA A 35 15.54 -7.33 17.18
N ALA A 36 16.16 -7.04 18.33
CA ALA A 36 17.47 -6.40 18.38
C ALA A 36 18.57 -7.25 17.75
N GLU A 37 18.52 -8.58 17.89
CA GLU A 37 19.46 -9.52 17.24
C GLU A 37 19.29 -9.58 15.71
N MET A 38 18.09 -9.36 15.19
CA MET A 38 17.83 -9.31 13.74
C MET A 38 18.30 -8.01 13.08
N ILE A 39 18.61 -6.98 13.87
CA ILE A 39 19.02 -5.66 13.40
C ILE A 39 20.54 -5.52 13.53
N ASN A 40 21.23 -5.31 12.41
CA ASN A 40 22.69 -5.19 12.40
C ASN A 40 23.14 -3.72 12.55
N PRO A 41 24.02 -3.38 13.52
CA PRO A 41 24.68 -2.08 13.55
C PRO A 41 25.41 -1.78 12.23
N GLY A 42 25.30 -0.57 11.72
CA GLY A 42 25.86 -0.15 10.43
C GLY A 42 24.97 -0.42 9.22
N ALA A 43 23.92 -1.24 9.36
CA ALA A 43 22.93 -1.44 8.30
C ALA A 43 21.94 -0.28 8.21
N VAL A 44 21.11 -0.30 7.16
CA VAL A 44 19.96 0.60 6.99
C VAL A 44 18.69 -0.18 7.31
N LEU A 45 17.79 0.43 8.09
CA LEU A 45 16.39 -0.01 8.18
C LEU A 45 15.48 0.98 7.45
N ARG A 46 14.30 0.52 7.05
CA ARG A 46 13.25 1.38 6.47
C ARG A 46 12.09 1.53 7.46
N ARG A 47 11.60 2.75 7.65
CA ARG A 47 10.36 3.04 8.41
C ARG A 47 9.23 3.36 7.45
N TYR A 48 8.08 2.71 7.63
CA TYR A 48 6.90 2.91 6.80
C TYR A 48 5.61 2.58 7.56
N CYS A 49 4.77 3.59 7.80
CA CYS A 49 3.45 3.47 8.42
C CYS A 49 2.32 3.93 7.48
N PRO A 50 1.84 3.07 6.56
CA PRO A 50 0.69 3.39 5.72
C PRO A 50 -0.56 3.81 6.52
N PRO A 51 -0.92 3.17 7.66
CA PRO A 51 -2.06 3.61 8.48
C PRO A 51 -1.91 5.02 9.05
N CYS A 52 -0.68 5.50 9.20
CA CYS A 52 -0.38 6.87 9.64
C CYS A 52 -0.45 7.88 8.49
N GLY A 53 -0.68 7.43 7.26
CA GLY A 53 -0.66 8.26 6.05
C GLY A 53 0.71 8.34 5.37
N ASP A 54 1.70 7.52 5.76
CA ASP A 54 2.97 7.49 5.04
C ASP A 54 2.74 7.06 3.60
N THR A 55 3.19 7.88 2.68
CA THR A 55 3.16 7.57 1.25
C THR A 55 4.46 6.97 0.76
N VAL A 56 5.58 7.14 1.49
CA VAL A 56 6.91 6.61 1.18
C VAL A 56 7.61 6.16 2.46
N TRP A 57 8.55 5.21 2.36
CA TRP A 57 9.41 4.88 3.49
C TRP A 57 10.55 5.86 3.68
N THR A 58 11.06 5.93 4.90
CA THR A 58 12.28 6.66 5.26
C THR A 58 13.40 5.68 5.63
N ASP A 59 14.61 5.96 5.17
CA ASP A 59 15.79 5.15 5.47
C ASP A 59 16.43 5.67 6.76
N VAL A 60 16.78 4.77 7.67
CA VAL A 60 17.45 5.08 8.93
C VAL A 60 18.72 4.24 9.04
N THR A 61 19.87 4.91 9.05
CA THR A 61 21.15 4.26 9.34
C THR A 61 21.22 3.88 10.81
N ILE A 62 21.48 2.62 11.10
CA ILE A 62 21.55 2.08 12.45
C ILE A 62 22.94 2.38 13.02
N ARG A 63 23.03 3.29 13.99
CA ARG A 63 24.28 3.58 14.72
C ARG A 63 24.31 2.85 16.05
N GLN A 64 23.15 2.77 16.71
CA GLN A 64 23.03 2.16 18.01
C GLN A 64 21.67 1.48 18.17
N ILE A 65 21.69 0.34 18.85
CA ILE A 65 20.51 -0.45 19.20
C ILE A 65 20.50 -0.58 20.72
N LYS A 66 19.36 -0.31 21.35
CA LYS A 66 19.14 -0.54 22.79
C LYS A 66 17.78 -1.19 22.98
N VAL A 67 17.68 -2.07 23.98
CA VAL A 67 16.41 -2.58 24.47
C VAL A 67 16.22 -2.02 25.87
N LYS A 68 15.10 -1.32 26.11
CA LYS A 68 14.77 -0.76 27.43
C LYS A 68 13.44 -1.33 27.91
N LYS A 69 13.34 -1.58 29.21
CA LYS A 69 12.09 -1.92 29.87
C LYS A 69 11.24 -0.65 30.00
N THR A 70 9.94 -0.75 29.75
CA THR A 70 8.97 0.33 29.95
C THR A 70 8.40 0.29 31.37
N ASP A 71 7.70 1.35 31.78
CA ASP A 71 7.05 1.44 33.09
C ASP A 71 5.95 0.37 33.29
N THR A 72 5.44 -0.19 32.19
CA THR A 72 4.34 -1.16 32.13
C THR A 72 4.80 -2.62 32.10
N GLN A 73 6.06 -2.91 32.43
CA GLN A 73 6.71 -4.23 32.32
C GLN A 73 6.94 -4.76 30.90
N SER A 74 6.49 -4.06 29.87
CA SER A 74 6.82 -4.34 28.47
C SER A 74 8.25 -3.89 28.14
N TYR A 75 8.72 -4.23 26.94
CA TYR A 75 10.01 -3.81 26.41
C TYR A 75 9.83 -3.07 25.09
N GLN A 76 10.74 -2.15 24.82
CA GLN A 76 10.79 -1.42 23.56
C GLN A 76 12.22 -1.43 23.00
N VAL A 77 12.31 -1.59 21.69
CA VAL A 77 13.56 -1.47 20.93
C VAL A 77 13.78 -0.01 20.55
N PHE A 78 15.01 0.46 20.70
CA PHE A 78 15.44 1.81 20.38
C PHE A 78 16.54 1.77 19.33
N ILE A 79 16.36 2.54 18.27
CA ILE A 79 17.38 2.77 17.24
C ILE A 79 17.78 4.24 17.32
N ASN A 80 19.07 4.49 17.54
CA ASN A 80 19.63 5.85 17.69
C ASN A 80 18.85 6.68 18.73
N GLU A 81 18.62 6.11 19.92
CA GLU A 81 17.81 6.68 21.02
C GLU A 81 16.31 6.89 20.73
N LYS A 82 15.83 6.58 19.52
CA LYS A 82 14.40 6.70 19.19
C LYS A 82 13.72 5.33 19.29
N GLY A 83 12.64 5.26 20.07
CA GLY A 83 11.77 4.08 20.10
C GLY A 83 11.25 3.74 18.72
N ILE A 84 11.21 2.46 18.39
CA ILE A 84 10.64 1.96 17.14
C ILE A 84 9.37 1.16 17.43
N ASP A 85 8.45 1.21 16.47
CA ASP A 85 7.36 0.26 16.34
C ASP A 85 7.80 -0.79 15.31
N LEU A 86 7.81 -2.06 15.71
CA LEU A 86 8.25 -3.15 14.85
C LEU A 86 7.30 -3.34 13.65
N ALA A 87 6.02 -2.98 13.78
CA ALA A 87 5.02 -3.08 12.70
C ALA A 87 5.33 -2.13 11.54
N TYR A 88 6.05 -1.04 11.83
CA TYR A 88 6.43 -0.01 10.86
C TYR A 88 7.92 -0.04 10.52
N THR A 89 8.62 -1.12 10.91
CA THR A 89 10.05 -1.27 10.72
C THR A 89 10.33 -2.42 9.76
N TYR A 90 11.15 -2.15 8.75
CA TYR A 90 11.53 -3.12 7.72
C TYR A 90 13.05 -3.27 7.68
N ILE A 91 13.50 -4.51 7.63
CA ILE A 91 14.91 -4.86 7.52
C ILE A 91 15.18 -5.63 6.22
N GLU A 92 16.38 -5.49 5.69
CA GLU A 92 16.79 -6.23 4.50
C GLU A 92 17.21 -7.65 4.88
N LYS A 93 16.61 -8.65 4.23
CA LYS A 93 17.01 -10.05 4.34
C LYS A 93 16.95 -10.69 2.95
N ASN A 94 18.06 -11.26 2.49
CA ASN A 94 18.18 -11.92 1.20
C ASN A 94 17.69 -11.05 0.02
N GLY A 95 18.05 -9.76 0.02
CA GLY A 95 17.67 -8.81 -1.03
C GLY A 95 16.19 -8.36 -1.00
N LYS A 96 15.45 -8.65 0.08
CA LYS A 96 14.07 -8.18 0.27
C LYS A 96 13.92 -7.38 1.55
N TRP A 97 13.13 -6.32 1.52
CA TRP A 97 12.78 -5.52 2.68
C TRP A 97 11.56 -6.11 3.37
N MET A 98 11.77 -6.78 4.51
CA MET A 98 10.75 -7.55 5.23
C MET A 98 10.30 -6.85 6.50
N ASN A 99 9.00 -6.93 6.81
CA ASN A 99 8.41 -6.39 8.03
C ASN A 99 8.96 -7.11 9.28
N LEU A 100 9.53 -6.36 10.22
CA LEU A 100 10.21 -6.91 11.39
C LEU A 100 9.25 -7.59 12.37
N ALA A 101 8.05 -7.03 12.56
CA ALA A 101 7.04 -7.65 13.43
C ALA A 101 6.59 -9.01 12.87
N MET A 102 6.33 -9.10 11.57
CA MET A 102 5.93 -10.36 10.92
C MET A 102 7.03 -11.42 10.95
N LEU A 103 8.30 -11.01 10.80
CA LEU A 103 9.46 -11.91 10.96
C LEU A 103 9.54 -12.55 12.36
N LEU A 104 9.01 -11.86 13.38
CA LEU A 104 8.95 -12.35 14.76
C LEU A 104 7.65 -13.12 15.06
N GLY A 105 6.75 -13.24 14.08
CA GLY A 105 5.45 -13.88 14.25
C GLY A 105 4.42 -13.03 14.99
N LEU A 106 4.67 -11.73 15.14
CA LEU A 106 3.70 -10.81 15.75
C LEU A 106 2.54 -10.55 14.80
N LYS A 107 1.33 -10.48 15.36
CA LYS A 107 0.11 -10.17 14.59
C LYS A 107 0.00 -8.66 14.43
N VAL A 108 0.13 -8.17 13.21
CA VAL A 108 -0.02 -6.76 12.82
C VAL A 108 -0.95 -6.65 11.62
N SER A 109 -1.65 -5.53 11.47
CA SER A 109 -2.59 -5.26 10.38
C SER A 109 -2.23 -4.00 9.60
N ASP A 110 -2.77 -3.89 8.38
CA ASP A 110 -2.70 -2.69 7.55
C ASP A 110 -1.28 -2.24 7.19
N VAL A 111 -0.32 -3.19 7.24
CA VAL A 111 1.07 -3.01 6.83
C VAL A 111 1.48 -4.16 5.91
N PRO A 112 2.27 -3.90 4.84
CA PRO A 112 2.73 -4.95 3.95
C PRO A 112 3.79 -5.83 4.61
N GLU A 113 3.89 -7.09 4.17
CA GLU A 113 4.99 -7.98 4.56
C GLU A 113 6.32 -7.57 3.92
N PHE A 114 6.27 -7.07 2.68
CA PHE A 114 7.45 -6.67 1.89
C PHE A 114 7.31 -5.23 1.39
N LEU A 115 8.41 -4.47 1.42
CA LEU A 115 8.51 -3.24 0.62
C LEU A 115 8.99 -3.59 -0.79
N SER A 116 8.42 -2.91 -1.79
CA SER A 116 8.93 -2.96 -3.15
C SER A 116 10.33 -2.34 -3.24
N ASP A 117 11.06 -2.60 -4.32
CA ASP A 117 12.37 -1.98 -4.55
C ASP A 117 12.27 -0.49 -4.90
N GLN A 118 11.07 -0.02 -5.22
CA GLN A 118 10.83 1.36 -5.62
C GLN A 118 10.21 2.17 -4.52
N LYS A 119 10.90 3.25 -4.11
CA LYS A 119 10.46 4.23 -3.10
C LYS A 119 9.21 4.96 -3.59
N THR A 120 8.06 4.31 -3.48
CA THR A 120 6.86 4.75 -4.18
C THR A 120 5.96 5.53 -3.27
N SER A 121 5.72 6.78 -3.66
CA SER A 121 4.60 7.61 -3.26
C SER A 121 3.29 6.95 -3.71
N ALA A 122 2.44 6.63 -2.74
CA ALA A 122 1.09 6.11 -2.90
C ALA A 122 0.99 4.69 -3.51
N PRO A 123 -0.02 3.89 -3.10
CA PRO A 123 -0.24 2.57 -3.66
C PRO A 123 -0.63 2.72 -5.13
N GLY A 124 0.31 2.42 -6.04
CA GLY A 124 0.07 2.49 -7.47
C GLY A 124 1.24 2.98 -8.32
N ASN A 125 2.32 3.52 -7.78
CA ASN A 125 3.48 3.82 -8.63
C ASN A 125 4.36 2.57 -8.73
N THR A 126 4.42 1.90 -9.89
CA THR A 126 5.36 0.78 -10.11
C THR A 126 6.64 1.24 -10.82
N GLY A 127 6.85 2.56 -10.93
CA GLY A 127 7.89 3.20 -11.73
C GLY A 127 7.77 2.92 -13.22
N HIS A 128 6.69 2.22 -13.61
CA HIS A 128 6.37 1.99 -14.99
C HIS A 128 6.11 3.33 -15.70
N PRO A 129 6.55 3.49 -16.97
CA PRO A 129 6.37 4.75 -17.71
C PRO A 129 4.91 5.24 -17.77
N THR A 130 3.94 4.32 -17.73
CA THR A 130 2.51 4.67 -17.68
C THR A 130 2.10 5.32 -16.36
N ASP A 131 2.63 4.85 -15.22
CA ASP A 131 2.35 5.45 -13.91
C ASP A 131 2.99 6.84 -13.80
N GLN A 132 4.23 6.98 -14.28
CA GLN A 132 4.90 8.28 -14.37
C GLN A 132 4.15 9.26 -15.29
N PHE A 133 3.58 8.76 -16.39
CA PHE A 133 2.73 9.56 -17.27
C PHE A 133 1.47 10.03 -16.55
N LEU A 134 0.79 9.13 -15.82
CA LEU A 134 -0.42 9.46 -15.09
C LEU A 134 -0.15 10.56 -14.05
N GLU A 135 0.90 10.40 -13.24
CA GLU A 135 1.32 11.39 -12.24
C GLU A 135 1.56 12.77 -12.88
N LYS A 136 2.38 12.82 -13.93
CA LYS A 136 2.68 14.06 -14.66
C LYS A 136 1.45 14.66 -15.35
N CYS A 137 0.49 13.84 -15.75
CA CYS A 137 -0.75 14.29 -16.36
C CYS A 137 -1.66 14.94 -15.30
N MET A 138 -1.88 14.26 -14.17
CA MET A 138 -2.72 14.76 -13.08
C MET A 138 -2.15 16.04 -12.43
N ALA A 139 -0.83 16.19 -12.39
CA ALA A 139 -0.18 17.40 -11.89
C ALA A 139 -0.44 18.64 -12.77
N LYS A 140 -0.80 18.46 -14.04
CA LYS A 140 -1.07 19.57 -14.98
C LYS A 140 -2.51 20.06 -14.92
N ASP A 141 -3.45 19.18 -14.62
CA ASP A 141 -4.86 19.50 -14.54
C ASP A 141 -5.52 18.71 -13.41
N SER A 142 -5.75 19.39 -12.29
CA SER A 142 -6.34 18.83 -11.09
C SER A 142 -7.88 18.96 -11.06
N THR A 143 -8.52 19.36 -12.16
CA THR A 143 -9.98 19.32 -12.24
C THR A 143 -10.46 17.87 -12.36
N THR A 144 -11.69 17.59 -11.93
CA THR A 144 -12.27 16.25 -12.08
C THR A 144 -12.24 15.76 -13.53
N LEU A 145 -12.48 16.65 -14.48
CA LEU A 145 -12.43 16.34 -15.91
C LEU A 145 -11.00 15.99 -16.34
N GLY A 146 -10.03 16.84 -16.00
CA GLY A 146 -8.62 16.61 -16.29
C GLY A 146 -8.09 15.31 -15.68
N MET A 147 -8.41 15.04 -14.41
CA MET A 147 -8.08 13.79 -13.74
C MET A 147 -8.69 12.57 -14.46
N THR A 148 -9.98 12.64 -14.83
CA THR A 148 -10.66 11.56 -15.54
C THR A 148 -10.00 11.29 -16.90
N ASP A 149 -9.68 12.34 -17.65
CA ASP A 149 -8.99 12.24 -18.93
C ASP A 149 -7.59 11.63 -18.79
N CYS A 150 -6.84 12.04 -17.77
CA CYS A 150 -5.52 11.49 -17.47
C CYS A 150 -5.59 9.99 -17.16
N VAL A 151 -6.55 9.58 -16.33
CA VAL A 151 -6.76 8.16 -15.99
C VAL A 151 -7.19 7.36 -17.22
N ASN A 152 -8.09 7.88 -18.06
CA ASN A 152 -8.49 7.21 -19.30
C ASN A 152 -7.32 7.05 -20.29
N LYS A 153 -6.44 8.05 -20.41
CA LYS A 153 -5.21 7.95 -21.23
C LYS A 153 -4.23 6.92 -20.65
N ALA A 154 -4.12 6.85 -19.32
CA ALA A 154 -3.29 5.83 -18.66
C ALA A 154 -3.87 4.42 -18.84
N TYR A 155 -5.20 4.26 -18.76
CA TYR A 155 -5.90 3.02 -19.11
C TYR A 155 -5.55 2.54 -20.52
N GLN A 156 -5.62 3.42 -21.52
CA GLN A 156 -5.28 3.07 -22.91
C GLN A 156 -3.82 2.59 -23.03
N ARG A 157 -2.89 3.31 -22.39
CA ARG A 157 -1.47 2.91 -22.36
C ARG A 157 -1.25 1.56 -21.68
N TRP A 158 -1.99 1.27 -20.61
CA TRP A 158 -1.94 -0.03 -19.95
C TRP A 158 -2.52 -1.16 -20.82
N ASP A 159 -3.61 -0.91 -21.55
CA ASP A 159 -4.18 -1.90 -22.48
C ASP A 159 -3.23 -2.17 -23.68
N ASP A 160 -2.57 -1.13 -24.19
CA ASP A 160 -1.53 -1.27 -25.22
C ASP A 160 -0.34 -2.09 -24.71
N GLU A 161 0.13 -1.79 -23.50
CA GLU A 161 1.23 -2.54 -22.88
C GLU A 161 0.83 -4.00 -22.61
N LEU A 162 -0.40 -4.25 -22.14
CA LEU A 162 -0.95 -5.60 -21.97
C LEU A 162 -0.85 -6.43 -23.26
N ASN A 163 -1.26 -5.82 -24.38
CA ASN A 163 -1.20 -6.48 -25.68
C ASN A 163 0.25 -6.72 -26.14
N LYS A 164 1.17 -5.83 -25.79
CA LYS A 164 2.60 -5.97 -26.07
C LYS A 164 3.22 -7.10 -25.25
N VAL A 165 3.05 -7.13 -23.93
CA VAL A 165 3.61 -8.18 -23.06
C VAL A 165 3.02 -9.56 -23.41
N TYR A 166 1.71 -9.62 -23.72
CA TYR A 166 1.07 -10.85 -24.19
C TYR A 166 1.74 -11.39 -25.47
N LYS A 167 2.05 -10.53 -26.45
CA LYS A 167 2.74 -10.94 -27.68
C LYS A 167 4.17 -11.40 -27.40
N GLN A 168 4.88 -10.71 -26.51
CA GLN A 168 6.25 -11.06 -26.11
C GLN A 168 6.29 -12.44 -25.43
N LEU A 169 5.45 -12.65 -24.41
CA LEU A 169 5.32 -13.94 -23.74
C LEU A 169 4.95 -15.05 -24.74
N ARG A 170 3.95 -14.80 -25.60
CA ARG A 170 3.52 -15.78 -26.61
C ARG A 170 4.63 -16.15 -27.60
N SER A 171 5.64 -15.31 -27.81
CA SER A 171 6.72 -15.58 -28.75
C SER A 171 7.69 -16.66 -28.25
N VAL A 172 7.90 -16.74 -26.92
CA VAL A 172 8.86 -17.67 -26.29
C VAL A 172 8.25 -19.01 -25.84
N LEU A 173 6.92 -19.12 -25.83
CA LEU A 173 6.22 -20.34 -25.40
C LEU A 173 6.17 -21.44 -26.48
N ASN A 174 6.04 -22.70 -26.07
CA ASN A 174 5.77 -23.82 -26.99
C ASN A 174 4.28 -23.85 -27.42
N PRO A 175 3.87 -24.69 -28.42
CA PRO A 175 2.50 -24.68 -28.93
C PRO A 175 1.39 -24.90 -27.89
N ASP A 176 1.58 -25.83 -26.95
CA ASP A 176 0.59 -26.11 -25.90
C ASP A 176 0.50 -24.97 -24.89
N GLN A 177 1.64 -24.40 -24.48
CA GLN A 177 1.69 -23.23 -23.63
C GLN A 177 1.03 -22.01 -24.31
N LYS A 178 1.22 -21.78 -25.61
CA LYS A 178 0.53 -20.71 -26.36
C LYS A 178 -0.98 -20.92 -26.37
N LYS A 179 -1.46 -22.16 -26.45
CA LYS A 179 -2.89 -22.50 -26.37
C LYS A 179 -3.43 -22.21 -24.97
N SER A 180 -2.71 -22.61 -23.93
CA SER A 180 -3.06 -22.32 -22.53
C SER A 180 -3.10 -20.82 -22.24
N LEU A 181 -2.08 -20.06 -22.65
CA LEU A 181 -2.03 -18.60 -22.49
C LEU A 181 -3.21 -17.92 -23.19
N LYS A 182 -3.52 -18.30 -24.45
CA LYS A 182 -4.67 -17.75 -25.18
C LYS A 182 -5.98 -18.01 -24.43
N ASN A 183 -6.18 -19.24 -23.95
CA ASN A 183 -7.39 -19.62 -23.23
C ASN A 183 -7.52 -18.85 -21.90
N ALA A 184 -6.43 -18.69 -21.16
CA ALA A 184 -6.40 -17.90 -19.93
C ALA A 184 -6.74 -16.43 -20.23
N GLN A 185 -6.16 -15.83 -21.27
CA GLN A 185 -6.41 -14.44 -21.64
C GLN A 185 -7.86 -14.21 -22.08
N LEU A 186 -8.46 -15.12 -22.86
CA LEU A 186 -9.88 -15.04 -23.24
C LEU A 186 -10.82 -15.13 -22.03
N LYS A 187 -10.49 -15.96 -21.03
CA LYS A 187 -11.27 -16.04 -19.78
C LYS A 187 -11.09 -14.76 -18.95
N TRP A 188 -9.88 -14.23 -18.88
CA TRP A 188 -9.60 -12.98 -18.18
C TRP A 188 -10.36 -11.80 -18.79
N ILE A 189 -10.48 -11.70 -20.13
CA ILE A 189 -11.27 -10.66 -20.78
C ILE A 189 -12.74 -10.71 -20.31
N LYS A 190 -13.34 -11.90 -20.23
CA LYS A 190 -14.71 -12.06 -19.71
C LYS A 190 -14.85 -11.61 -18.25
N TYR A 191 -13.85 -11.92 -17.43
CA TYR A 191 -13.78 -11.45 -16.05
C TYR A 191 -13.69 -9.92 -16.02
N ARG A 192 -12.72 -9.31 -16.72
CA ARG A 192 -12.54 -7.86 -16.82
C ARG A 192 -13.84 -7.15 -17.22
N ASP A 193 -14.50 -7.64 -18.26
CA ASP A 193 -15.73 -7.02 -18.76
C ASP A 193 -16.86 -7.11 -17.71
N SER A 194 -16.93 -8.20 -16.94
CA SER A 194 -17.90 -8.35 -15.85
C SER A 194 -17.57 -7.42 -14.67
N GLU A 195 -16.29 -7.29 -14.32
CA GLU A 195 -15.85 -6.36 -13.28
C GLU A 195 -16.11 -4.91 -13.68
N PHE A 196 -15.94 -4.56 -14.96
CA PHE A 196 -16.27 -3.23 -15.45
C PHE A 196 -17.76 -2.94 -15.27
N VAL A 197 -18.63 -3.89 -15.60
CA VAL A 197 -20.08 -3.74 -15.34
C VAL A 197 -20.36 -3.55 -13.85
N LEU A 198 -19.72 -4.33 -12.98
CA LEU A 198 -19.85 -4.18 -11.53
C LEU A 198 -19.41 -2.78 -11.06
N ILE A 199 -18.23 -2.33 -11.49
CA ILE A 199 -17.68 -1.01 -11.16
C ILE A 199 -18.65 0.09 -11.63
N GLU A 200 -19.12 0.06 -12.87
CA GLU A 200 -20.08 1.05 -13.37
C GLU A 200 -21.35 1.09 -12.50
N ASN A 201 -21.89 -0.07 -12.12
CA ASN A 201 -23.08 -0.16 -11.28
C ASN A 201 -22.87 0.35 -9.85
N ILE A 202 -21.74 0.05 -9.22
CA ILE A 202 -21.40 0.54 -7.87
C ILE A 202 -21.32 2.07 -7.90
N TYR A 203 -20.56 2.61 -8.83
CA TYR A 203 -20.31 4.05 -8.92
C TYR A 203 -21.52 4.85 -9.39
N ALA A 204 -22.45 4.25 -10.14
CA ALA A 204 -23.71 4.90 -10.53
C ALA A 204 -24.58 5.31 -9.32
N SER A 205 -24.39 4.65 -8.17
CA SER A 205 -25.10 5.01 -6.93
C SER A 205 -24.47 6.18 -6.17
N PHE A 206 -23.24 6.58 -6.53
CA PHE A 206 -22.51 7.63 -5.83
C PHE A 206 -22.78 9.02 -6.42
N GLN A 207 -22.95 10.00 -5.54
CA GLN A 207 -23.17 11.39 -5.93
C GLN A 207 -21.89 12.20 -5.83
N GLY A 208 -21.62 13.05 -6.81
CA GLY A 208 -20.48 13.96 -6.81
C GLY A 208 -19.43 13.61 -7.85
N SER A 209 -18.79 14.63 -8.39
CA SER A 209 -17.91 14.48 -9.55
C SER A 209 -16.63 13.68 -9.22
N MET A 210 -16.17 13.69 -7.96
CA MET A 210 -14.97 12.95 -7.51
C MET A 210 -14.99 11.45 -7.80
N PHE A 211 -16.18 10.85 -7.87
CA PHE A 211 -16.35 9.43 -8.15
C PHE A 211 -16.06 9.07 -9.62
N THR A 212 -16.04 10.06 -10.52
CA THR A 212 -15.76 9.86 -11.95
C THR A 212 -14.33 9.39 -12.22
N PRO A 213 -13.27 10.10 -11.75
CA PRO A 213 -11.89 9.64 -11.92
C PRO A 213 -11.59 8.37 -11.11
N MET A 214 -12.24 8.17 -9.95
CA MET A 214 -12.10 6.93 -9.16
C MET A 214 -12.60 5.71 -9.93
N ARG A 215 -13.81 5.78 -10.52
CA ARG A 215 -14.39 4.73 -11.38
C ARG A 215 -13.46 4.39 -12.55
N ALA A 216 -12.91 5.41 -13.22
CA ALA A 216 -11.96 5.20 -14.30
C ALA A 216 -10.66 4.53 -13.79
N GLY A 217 -10.23 4.89 -12.58
CA GLY A 217 -9.04 4.34 -11.93
C GLY A 217 -9.19 2.85 -11.61
N ASP A 218 -10.32 2.45 -11.05
CA ASP A 218 -10.58 1.04 -10.73
C ASP A 218 -10.58 0.16 -11.99
N ARG A 219 -11.12 0.68 -13.11
CA ARG A 219 -11.05 -0.01 -14.41
C ARG A 219 -9.62 -0.13 -14.93
N MET A 220 -8.82 0.93 -14.81
CA MET A 220 -7.40 0.93 -15.16
C MET A 220 -6.60 -0.09 -14.35
N GLU A 221 -6.83 -0.16 -13.04
CA GLU A 221 -6.09 -1.05 -12.15
C GLU A 221 -6.28 -2.54 -12.49
N ILE A 222 -7.47 -2.95 -12.97
CA ILE A 222 -7.68 -4.32 -13.45
C ILE A 222 -6.76 -4.65 -14.63
N VAL A 223 -6.64 -3.74 -15.60
CA VAL A 223 -5.79 -3.94 -16.79
C VAL A 223 -4.32 -3.90 -16.43
N LYS A 224 -3.92 -2.95 -15.58
CA LYS A 224 -2.56 -2.82 -15.07
C LYS A 224 -2.10 -4.07 -14.32
N LYS A 225 -2.90 -4.57 -13.36
CA LYS A 225 -2.57 -5.79 -12.62
C LYS A 225 -2.31 -6.96 -13.56
N ARG A 226 -3.18 -7.16 -14.55
CA ARG A 226 -2.99 -8.22 -15.54
C ARG A 226 -1.71 -8.04 -16.36
N THR A 227 -1.38 -6.81 -16.73
CA THR A 227 -0.16 -6.48 -17.48
C THR A 227 1.10 -6.85 -16.70
N LEU A 228 1.09 -6.64 -15.38
CA LEU A 228 2.23 -6.94 -14.51
C LEU A 228 2.34 -8.43 -14.13
N GLU A 229 1.25 -9.18 -14.29
CA GLU A 229 1.20 -10.62 -14.00
C GLU A 229 1.70 -11.52 -15.15
N ILE A 230 1.71 -11.02 -16.40
CA ILE A 230 1.99 -11.83 -17.61
C ILE A 230 3.22 -11.34 -18.38
#